data_AF-A0A813JRF2-F1
#
_entry.id   AF-A0A813JRF2-F1
#
_cell.length_a   1.000
_cell.length_b   1.000
_cell.length_c   1.000
_cell.angle_alpha   90.00
_cell.angle_beta   90.00
_cell.angle_gamma   90.00
#
_symmetry.space_group_name_H-M   'P 1'
#
loop_
_entity.id
_entity.type
_entity.pdbx_description
1 polymer ?
#
loop_
_entity_poly.entity_id
_entity_poly.type
_entity_poly.pdbx_seq_one_letter_code
_entity_poly.pdbx_strand_id
1 'polypeptide(L)'
;MRRGGVRALAPAGGMWVLDEPLENFDVGEEFALPAGAARMSDRALVLIDDEVGVLKFLEPGVAVSDYTRERKAFLGLDARTLPGGLYVQRPFADAIRDMVPEERDPLAACPITGPRTATWWLDQLLSQGYGGLIARHHRWRAESGVNATDRVVYEHEVLSRVLEVAATLDGVNLKNCLWAELVLRRIQLQEEAVSEDGANPSYEGASHWMGTGERKGGALIAPSLRAFVAGELSREAAVLKEKRKARESKLAARGGGGGGGGRGRGRGGRGRGDAEPPAAGQ
;
A
#
# COMPACT_ATOMS: atom_id res chain seq x y z
N MET A 1 -8.52 15.42 -18.69
CA MET A 1 -7.76 15.82 -19.90
C MET A 1 -7.09 17.16 -19.58
N ARG A 2 -5.84 17.18 -19.10
CA ARG A 2 -5.18 18.44 -18.74
C ARG A 2 -4.84 19.20 -20.03
N ARG A 3 -5.45 20.37 -20.25
CA ARG A 3 -5.15 21.22 -21.41
C ARG A 3 -3.75 21.83 -21.20
N GLY A 4 -2.86 21.60 -22.15
CA GLY A 4 -1.50 22.12 -22.10
C GLY A 4 -1.48 23.64 -22.16
N GLY A 5 -1.26 24.29 -21.02
CA GLY A 5 -1.08 25.74 -20.91
C GLY A 5 0.20 26.21 -21.60
N VAL A 6 0.12 27.38 -22.25
CA VAL A 6 1.24 28.02 -22.95
C VAL A 6 2.26 28.51 -21.93
N ARG A 7 3.47 27.92 -21.94
CA ARG A 7 4.62 28.37 -21.13
C ARG A 7 5.24 29.63 -21.76
N ALA A 8 5.00 30.80 -21.16
CA ALA A 8 5.81 31.99 -21.41
C ALA A 8 6.76 32.23 -20.22
N LEU A 9 8.02 32.54 -20.53
CA LEU A 9 9.10 32.69 -19.56
C LEU A 9 8.87 33.91 -18.67
N ALA A 10 8.92 33.70 -17.35
CA ALA A 10 8.90 34.77 -16.36
C ALA A 10 10.20 35.60 -16.40
N PRO A 11 10.16 36.89 -16.03
CA PRO A 11 11.35 37.74 -16.02
C PRO A 11 12.36 37.28 -14.96
N ALA A 12 13.64 37.20 -15.37
CA ALA A 12 14.82 36.92 -14.53
C ALA A 12 14.74 35.69 -13.61
N GLY A 13 14.27 34.55 -14.14
CA GLY A 13 14.52 33.22 -13.57
C GLY A 13 13.61 32.78 -12.42
N GLY A 14 12.67 33.62 -11.99
CA GLY A 14 11.60 33.19 -11.07
C GLY A 14 10.45 32.52 -11.83
N MET A 15 9.34 32.25 -11.13
CA MET A 15 8.12 31.70 -11.74
C MET A 15 6.86 32.22 -11.08
N TRP A 16 5.77 32.27 -11.83
CA TRP A 16 4.46 32.58 -11.28
C TRP A 16 3.73 31.28 -11.02
N VAL A 17 3.19 31.14 -9.82
CA VAL A 17 2.39 29.99 -9.41
C VAL A 17 1.03 30.44 -8.91
N LEU A 18 0.03 29.57 -8.98
CA LEU A 18 -1.29 29.86 -8.45
C LEU A 18 -1.26 29.93 -6.90
N ASP A 19 -1.78 31.01 -6.34
CA ASP A 19 -1.76 31.31 -4.89
C ASP A 19 -2.98 30.75 -4.14
N GLU A 20 -4.08 30.48 -4.86
CA GLU A 20 -5.36 29.99 -4.32
C GLU A 20 -5.95 28.96 -5.29
N PRO A 21 -6.56 27.86 -4.80
CA PRO A 21 -7.11 26.85 -5.70
C PRO A 21 -8.26 27.43 -6.53
N LEU A 22 -8.33 27.01 -7.80
CA LEU A 22 -9.45 27.27 -8.71
C LEU A 22 -10.13 25.94 -9.07
N GLU A 23 -11.27 25.96 -9.77
CA GLU A 23 -12.04 24.74 -10.07
C GLU A 23 -11.18 23.62 -10.71
N ASN A 24 -10.21 23.98 -11.56
CA ASN A 24 -9.39 23.05 -12.33
C ASN A 24 -7.88 23.16 -12.05
N PHE A 25 -7.48 24.02 -11.13
CA PHE A 25 -6.07 24.34 -10.90
C PHE A 25 -5.75 24.33 -9.40
N ASP A 26 -4.60 23.76 -9.05
CA ASP A 26 -4.18 23.61 -7.66
C ASP A 26 -3.13 24.66 -7.27
N VAL A 27 -3.02 24.93 -5.98
CA VAL A 27 -2.02 25.85 -5.44
C VAL A 27 -0.62 25.39 -5.87
N GLY A 28 0.19 26.32 -6.37
CA GLY A 28 1.54 26.04 -6.86
C GLY A 28 1.65 25.66 -8.33
N GLU A 29 0.52 25.50 -9.04
CA GLU A 29 0.57 25.24 -10.48
C GLU A 29 1.21 26.43 -11.22
N GLU A 30 2.15 26.15 -12.13
CA GLU A 30 2.93 27.16 -12.84
C GLU A 30 2.10 27.85 -13.92
N PHE A 31 2.11 29.18 -13.94
CA PHE A 31 1.45 29.99 -14.97
C PHE A 31 2.40 30.96 -15.64
N ALA A 32 2.15 31.22 -16.92
CA ALA A 32 2.66 32.40 -17.57
C ALA A 32 1.86 33.62 -17.13
N LEU A 33 2.52 34.73 -16.81
CA LEU A 33 1.82 35.97 -16.51
C LEU A 33 1.27 36.60 -17.81
N PRO A 34 -0.05 36.72 -18.01
CA PRO A 34 -0.61 37.30 -19.22
C PRO A 34 -0.24 38.78 -19.36
N ALA A 35 -0.11 39.24 -20.61
CA ALA A 35 0.06 40.67 -20.88
C ALA A 35 -1.15 41.45 -20.36
N GLY A 36 -0.91 42.52 -19.60
CA GLY A 36 -1.97 43.34 -19.01
C GLY A 36 -2.53 42.83 -17.68
N ALA A 37 -1.98 41.75 -17.09
CA ALA A 37 -2.33 41.33 -15.74
C ALA A 37 -2.14 42.46 -14.73
N ALA A 38 -3.09 42.63 -13.81
CA ALA A 38 -3.02 43.63 -12.77
C ALA A 38 -2.04 43.15 -11.68
N ARG A 39 -0.86 43.78 -11.61
CA ARG A 39 0.22 43.38 -10.70
C ARG A 39 0.26 44.26 -9.46
N MET A 40 0.48 43.62 -8.31
CA MET A 40 0.79 44.28 -7.05
C MET A 40 1.94 43.55 -6.36
N SER A 41 3.15 44.12 -6.44
CA SER A 41 4.38 43.53 -5.94
C SER A 41 4.65 42.14 -6.55
N ASP A 42 4.67 41.11 -5.71
CA ASP A 42 4.90 39.70 -6.03
C ASP A 42 3.59 38.94 -6.28
N ARG A 43 2.47 39.64 -6.40
CA ARG A 43 1.17 39.05 -6.75
C ARG A 43 0.60 39.67 -8.02
N ALA A 44 -0.23 38.90 -8.71
CA ALA A 44 -0.98 39.38 -9.86
C ALA A 44 -2.39 38.78 -9.89
N LEU A 45 -3.36 39.59 -10.31
CA LEU A 45 -4.70 39.12 -10.65
C LEU A 45 -4.75 38.79 -12.14
N VAL A 46 -5.25 37.60 -12.44
CA VAL A 46 -5.36 37.06 -13.80
C VAL A 46 -6.71 36.40 -14.00
N LEU A 47 -7.20 36.39 -15.23
CA LEU A 47 -8.38 35.61 -15.60
C LEU A 47 -7.90 34.25 -16.13
N ILE A 48 -8.29 33.16 -15.47
CA ILE A 48 -7.96 31.78 -15.83
C ILE A 48 -9.29 31.05 -15.97
N ASP A 49 -9.60 30.55 -17.17
CA ASP A 49 -10.87 29.86 -17.48
C ASP A 49 -12.12 30.60 -16.95
N ASP A 50 -12.19 31.91 -17.23
CA ASP A 50 -13.26 32.83 -16.81
C ASP A 50 -13.38 33.06 -15.29
N GLU A 51 -12.44 32.55 -14.48
CA GLU A 51 -12.33 32.79 -13.04
C GLU A 51 -11.17 33.74 -12.71
N VAL A 52 -11.33 34.60 -11.70
CA VAL A 52 -10.26 35.50 -11.24
C VAL A 52 -9.32 34.73 -10.32
N GLY A 53 -8.14 34.41 -10.82
CA GLY A 53 -7.06 33.77 -10.05
C GLY A 53 -6.05 34.78 -9.50
N VAL A 54 -5.43 34.42 -8.38
CA VAL A 54 -4.28 35.13 -7.81
C VAL A 54 -3.02 34.33 -8.13
N LEU A 55 -2.06 34.92 -8.84
CA LEU A 55 -0.73 34.35 -9.01
C LEU A 55 0.24 34.97 -8.01
N LYS A 56 1.15 34.14 -7.48
CA LYS A 56 2.31 34.53 -6.66
C LYS A 56 3.59 34.33 -7.47
N PHE A 57 4.46 35.33 -7.48
CA PHE A 57 5.82 35.19 -7.99
C PHE A 57 6.71 34.54 -6.92
N LEU A 58 7.39 33.45 -7.30
CA LEU A 58 8.42 32.80 -6.53
C LEU A 58 9.80 33.17 -7.09
N GLU A 59 10.68 33.61 -6.20
CA GLU A 59 12.06 33.93 -6.55
C GLU A 59 12.84 32.68 -7.01
N PRO A 60 13.88 32.84 -7.85
CA PRO A 60 14.73 31.73 -8.25
C PRO A 60 15.28 30.97 -7.02
N GLY A 61 15.15 29.65 -7.03
CA GLY A 61 15.65 28.78 -5.96
C GLY A 61 14.64 28.46 -4.85
N VAL A 62 13.47 29.10 -4.82
CA VAL A 62 12.37 28.68 -3.95
C VAL A 62 11.75 27.40 -4.51
N ALA A 63 11.65 26.35 -3.67
CA ALA A 63 10.99 25.12 -4.05
C ALA A 63 9.46 25.31 -4.07
N VAL A 64 8.85 25.09 -5.24
CA VAL A 64 7.39 25.21 -5.43
C VAL A 64 6.63 24.30 -4.45
N SER A 65 7.13 23.09 -4.22
CA SER A 65 6.52 22.12 -3.30
C SER A 65 6.44 22.64 -1.86
N ASP A 66 7.49 23.32 -1.37
CA ASP A 66 7.50 23.91 -0.04
C ASP A 66 6.49 25.07 0.06
N TYR A 67 6.45 25.93 -0.97
CA TYR A 67 5.46 27.01 -1.07
C TYR A 67 4.03 26.47 -1.08
N THR A 68 3.73 25.52 -1.97
CA THR A 68 2.41 24.90 -2.10
C THR A 68 1.94 24.34 -0.77
N ARG A 69 2.82 23.64 -0.06
CA ARG A 69 2.49 23.04 1.24
C ARG A 69 2.14 24.10 2.28
N GLU A 70 2.99 25.10 2.45
CA GLU A 70 2.76 26.18 3.42
C GLU A 70 1.50 26.97 3.10
N ARG A 71 1.27 27.24 1.82
CA ARG A 71 0.09 27.95 1.35
C ARG A 71 -1.18 27.13 1.52
N LYS A 72 -1.17 25.85 1.19
CA LYS A 72 -2.29 24.92 1.45
C LYS A 72 -2.60 24.85 2.95
N ALA A 73 -1.59 24.72 3.80
CA ALA A 73 -1.77 24.73 5.25
C ALA A 73 -2.38 26.06 5.74
N PHE A 74 -1.91 27.19 5.21
CA PHE A 74 -2.47 28.51 5.52
C PHE A 74 -3.93 28.65 5.10
N LEU A 75 -4.30 28.11 3.94
CA LEU A 75 -5.67 28.09 3.42
C LEU A 75 -6.56 27.04 4.10
N GLY A 76 -6.02 26.24 5.03
CA GLY A 76 -6.75 25.16 5.69
C GLY A 76 -7.06 23.98 4.76
N LEU A 77 -6.34 23.84 3.65
CA LEU A 77 -6.49 22.72 2.72
C LEU A 77 -5.81 21.48 3.30
N ASP A 78 -6.63 20.52 3.74
CA ASP A 78 -6.17 19.27 4.32
C ASP A 78 -5.79 18.26 3.22
N ALA A 79 -4.55 17.80 3.21
CA ALA A 79 -4.05 16.80 2.25
C ALA A 79 -4.80 15.46 2.30
N ARG A 80 -5.59 15.22 3.36
CA ARG A 80 -6.49 14.06 3.50
C ARG A 80 -7.80 14.22 2.72
N THR A 81 -8.03 15.37 2.10
CA THR A 81 -9.20 15.64 1.25
C THR A 81 -8.77 15.82 -0.21
N LEU A 82 -9.64 15.39 -1.12
CA LEU A 82 -9.49 15.55 -2.56
C LEU A 82 -9.91 16.96 -2.97
N PRO A 83 -9.34 17.49 -4.07
CA PRO A 83 -9.77 18.76 -4.65
C PRO A 83 -11.23 18.68 -5.11
N GLY A 84 -11.95 19.81 -5.05
CA GLY A 84 -13.36 19.93 -5.43
C GLY A 84 -14.36 19.91 -4.26
N GLY A 85 -13.89 19.74 -3.01
CA GLY A 85 -14.72 19.80 -1.82
C GLY A 85 -15.48 18.51 -1.51
N LEU A 86 -16.25 18.55 -0.41
CA LEU A 86 -17.07 17.42 0.05
C LEU A 86 -18.28 17.22 -0.88
N TYR A 87 -18.74 15.96 -1.02
CA TYR A 87 -19.98 15.58 -1.72
C TYR A 87 -19.96 15.66 -3.26
N VAL A 88 -18.80 15.85 -3.88
CA VAL A 88 -18.67 15.69 -5.34
C VAL A 88 -18.50 14.21 -5.67
N GLN A 89 -19.57 13.58 -6.15
CA GLN A 89 -19.53 12.21 -6.61
C GLN A 89 -18.59 12.09 -7.82
N ARG A 90 -17.60 11.22 -7.72
CA ARG A 90 -16.65 10.97 -8.81
C ARG A 90 -16.46 9.47 -9.07
N PRO A 91 -16.19 9.05 -10.32
CA PRO A 91 -15.79 7.68 -10.60
C PRO A 91 -14.57 7.29 -9.76
N PHE A 92 -14.57 6.06 -9.24
CA PHE A 92 -13.49 5.60 -8.36
C PHE A 92 -12.09 5.74 -9.00
N ALA A 93 -11.97 5.40 -10.27
CA ALA A 93 -10.71 5.53 -11.01
C ALA A 93 -10.18 6.97 -11.05
N ASP A 94 -11.08 7.95 -11.18
CA ASP A 94 -10.71 9.36 -11.18
C ASP A 94 -10.34 9.84 -9.78
N ALA A 95 -11.08 9.39 -8.76
CA ALA A 95 -10.71 9.64 -7.35
C ALA A 95 -9.27 9.22 -7.05
N ILE A 96 -8.86 8.02 -7.45
CA ILE A 96 -7.50 7.50 -7.20
C ILE A 96 -6.43 8.30 -7.97
N ARG A 97 -6.74 8.76 -9.19
CA ARG A 97 -5.82 9.59 -9.98
C ARG A 97 -5.61 10.98 -9.37
N ASP A 98 -6.65 11.51 -8.73
CA ASP A 98 -6.60 12.80 -8.03
C ASP A 98 -5.89 12.70 -6.67
N MET A 99 -5.73 11.49 -6.11
CA MET A 99 -5.00 11.28 -4.86
C MET A 99 -3.51 11.50 -5.06
N VAL A 100 -3.02 12.64 -4.58
CA VAL A 100 -1.59 12.94 -4.49
C VAL A 100 -1.08 12.48 -3.12
N PRO A 101 -0.13 11.52 -3.06
CA PRO A 101 0.50 11.15 -1.81
C PRO A 101 1.44 12.28 -1.33
N GLU A 102 1.35 12.62 -0.05
CA GLU A 102 2.32 13.52 0.59
C GLU A 102 3.66 12.80 0.77
N GLU A 103 4.77 13.50 0.46
CA GLU A 103 6.13 12.97 0.60
C GLU A 103 6.54 12.81 2.07
N ARG A 104 6.04 13.68 2.95
CA ARG A 104 6.36 13.61 4.37
C ARG A 104 5.53 12.51 5.01
N ASP A 105 6.21 11.52 5.58
CA ASP A 105 5.55 10.40 6.26
C ASP A 105 4.72 10.91 7.46
N PRO A 106 3.37 10.88 7.40
CA PRO A 106 2.53 11.20 8.55
C PRO A 106 2.73 10.18 9.68
N LEU A 107 3.40 9.04 9.40
CA LEU A 107 3.81 8.05 10.39
C LEU A 107 4.95 8.49 11.30
N ALA A 108 5.63 9.61 11.03
CA ALA A 108 6.59 10.17 11.97
C ALA A 108 5.99 10.40 13.38
N ALA A 109 4.66 10.59 13.46
CA ALA A 109 3.91 10.67 14.71
C ALA A 109 2.89 9.54 14.92
N CYS A 110 2.80 8.54 14.03
CA CYS A 110 1.77 7.51 14.10
C CYS A 110 2.31 6.13 14.53
N PRO A 111 1.53 5.36 15.33
CA PRO A 111 1.97 4.11 15.93
C PRO A 111 2.10 2.93 14.96
N ILE A 112 1.82 3.11 13.66
CA ILE A 112 1.87 2.03 12.68
C ILE A 112 3.32 1.84 12.22
N THR A 113 3.87 0.67 12.49
CA THR A 113 5.21 0.29 12.04
C THR A 113 5.19 -0.34 10.64
N GLY A 114 6.29 -0.22 9.90
CA GLY A 114 6.45 -0.80 8.56
C GLY A 114 6.01 0.12 7.42
N PRO A 115 6.28 -0.26 6.16
CA PRO A 115 6.10 0.59 4.98
C PRO A 115 4.63 0.89 4.70
N ARG A 116 4.35 2.07 4.16
CA ARG A 116 3.01 2.39 3.65
C ARG A 116 2.68 1.59 2.41
N THR A 117 1.44 1.10 2.35
CA THR A 117 0.95 0.25 1.26
C THR A 117 -0.15 0.92 0.46
N ALA A 118 -0.84 1.94 1.00
CA ALA A 118 -2.02 2.52 0.37
C ALA A 118 -1.78 3.02 -1.06
N THR A 119 -0.68 3.76 -1.30
CA THR A 119 -0.34 4.27 -2.63
C THR A 119 -0.16 3.13 -3.63
N TRP A 120 0.72 2.18 -3.31
CA TRP A 120 1.00 1.05 -4.19
C TRP A 120 -0.27 0.22 -4.46
N TRP A 121 -1.04 -0.10 -3.42
CA TRP A 121 -2.20 -0.96 -3.53
C TRP A 121 -3.31 -0.33 -4.39
N LEU A 122 -3.59 0.97 -4.19
CA LEU A 122 -4.59 1.69 -4.99
C LEU A 122 -4.14 1.87 -6.44
N ASP A 123 -2.85 2.09 -6.69
CA ASP A 123 -2.31 2.19 -8.05
C ASP A 123 -2.34 0.82 -8.77
N GLN A 124 -2.10 -0.28 -8.06
CA GLN A 124 -2.28 -1.64 -8.59
C GLN A 124 -3.74 -1.96 -8.88
N LEU A 125 -4.66 -1.53 -8.01
CA LEU A 125 -6.09 -1.70 -8.22
C LEU A 125 -6.53 -1.01 -9.53
N LEU A 126 -6.02 0.20 -9.77
CA LEU A 126 -6.28 0.96 -10.99
C LEU A 126 -5.67 0.29 -12.22
N SER A 127 -4.43 -0.23 -12.12
CA SER A 127 -3.74 -0.90 -13.24
C SER A 127 -4.44 -2.19 -13.68
N GLN A 128 -5.12 -2.88 -12.76
CA GLN A 128 -5.91 -4.08 -13.04
C GLN A 128 -7.29 -3.78 -13.66
N GLY A 129 -7.66 -2.50 -13.80
CA GLY A 129 -8.86 -2.08 -14.52
C GLY A 129 -10.18 -2.34 -13.79
N TYR A 130 -10.16 -2.47 -12.46
CA TYR A 130 -11.41 -2.61 -11.70
C TYR A 130 -12.21 -1.32 -11.68
N GLY A 131 -13.53 -1.45 -11.72
CA GLY A 131 -14.46 -0.31 -11.59
C GLY A 131 -14.56 0.28 -10.18
N GLY A 132 -13.97 -0.37 -9.16
CA GLY A 132 -14.07 0.02 -7.75
C GLY A 132 -13.55 -1.08 -6.82
N LEU A 133 -13.54 -0.82 -5.51
CA LEU A 133 -13.18 -1.82 -4.51
C LEU A 133 -14.25 -2.90 -4.38
N ILE A 134 -15.52 -2.59 -4.59
CA ILE A 134 -16.60 -3.59 -4.57
C ILE A 134 -16.48 -4.56 -5.73
N ALA A 135 -16.20 -4.06 -6.94
CA ALA A 135 -15.95 -4.93 -8.10
C ALA A 135 -14.77 -5.87 -7.85
N ARG A 136 -13.69 -5.35 -7.25
CA ARG A 136 -12.53 -6.13 -6.84
C ARG A 136 -12.86 -7.15 -5.75
N HIS A 137 -13.65 -6.79 -4.73
CA HIS A 137 -14.13 -7.73 -3.72
C HIS A 137 -14.88 -8.92 -4.35
N HIS A 138 -15.79 -8.66 -5.29
CA HIS A 138 -16.52 -9.73 -5.97
C HIS A 138 -15.60 -10.69 -6.74
N ARG A 139 -14.56 -10.16 -7.40
CA ARG A 139 -13.55 -10.99 -8.05
C ARG A 139 -12.74 -11.81 -7.05
N TRP A 140 -12.20 -11.17 -6.02
CA TRP A 140 -11.46 -11.87 -4.97
C TRP A 140 -12.29 -13.00 -4.34
N ARG A 141 -13.57 -12.74 -4.04
CA ARG A 141 -14.48 -13.77 -3.52
C ARG A 141 -14.65 -14.95 -4.49
N ALA A 142 -14.72 -14.69 -5.80
CA ALA A 142 -14.85 -15.74 -6.79
C ALA A 142 -13.58 -16.57 -6.97
N GLU A 143 -12.40 -15.97 -6.79
CA GLU A 143 -11.09 -16.58 -7.07
C GLU A 143 -10.40 -17.19 -5.84
N SER A 144 -10.70 -16.71 -4.62
CA SER A 144 -10.00 -17.10 -3.39
C SER A 144 -10.36 -18.47 -2.83
N GLY A 145 -11.42 -19.11 -3.33
CA GLY A 145 -11.89 -20.41 -2.81
C GLY A 145 -12.48 -20.36 -1.39
N VAL A 146 -12.64 -19.18 -0.81
CA VAL A 146 -13.25 -18.99 0.51
C VAL A 146 -14.75 -19.29 0.46
N ASN A 147 -15.29 -19.86 1.54
CA ASN A 147 -16.73 -20.07 1.64
C ASN A 147 -17.46 -18.71 1.60
N ALA A 148 -18.49 -18.61 0.76
CA ALA A 148 -19.32 -17.43 0.62
C ALA A 148 -19.97 -16.94 1.93
N THR A 149 -20.19 -17.83 2.90
CA THR A 149 -20.77 -17.51 4.21
C THR A 149 -19.72 -17.24 5.29
N ASP A 150 -18.43 -17.32 4.94
CA ASP A 150 -17.35 -17.03 5.89
C ASP A 150 -17.38 -15.55 6.29
N ARG A 151 -17.09 -15.28 7.57
CA ARG A 151 -17.00 -13.93 8.13
C ARG A 151 -16.01 -13.04 7.38
N VAL A 152 -14.93 -13.61 6.83
CA VAL A 152 -13.90 -12.84 6.13
C VAL A 152 -14.45 -12.22 4.85
N VAL A 153 -15.40 -12.89 4.19
CA VAL A 153 -16.07 -12.35 2.99
C VAL A 153 -16.88 -11.11 3.36
N TYR A 154 -17.66 -11.18 4.42
CA TYR A 154 -18.47 -10.05 4.90
C TYR A 154 -17.58 -8.88 5.35
N GLU A 155 -16.54 -9.15 6.14
CA GLU A 155 -15.61 -8.11 6.60
C GLU A 155 -14.91 -7.45 5.40
N HIS A 156 -14.41 -8.23 4.44
CA HIS A 156 -13.77 -7.70 3.24
C HIS A 156 -14.73 -6.82 2.43
N GLU A 157 -16.00 -7.20 2.27
CA GLU A 157 -17.00 -6.38 1.56
C GLU A 157 -17.21 -5.04 2.26
N VAL A 158 -17.41 -5.06 3.59
CA VAL A 158 -17.64 -3.85 4.39
C VAL A 158 -16.46 -2.90 4.30
N LEU A 159 -15.23 -3.40 4.47
CA LEU A 159 -14.02 -2.57 4.36
C LEU A 159 -13.85 -1.99 2.95
N SER A 160 -14.16 -2.78 1.93
CA SER A 160 -14.14 -2.32 0.53
C SER A 160 -15.17 -1.20 0.30
N ARG A 161 -16.38 -1.34 0.85
CA ARG A 161 -17.44 -0.33 0.76
C ARG A 161 -17.04 0.97 1.46
N VAL A 162 -16.48 0.88 2.66
CA VAL A 162 -16.04 2.05 3.44
C VAL A 162 -15.01 2.86 2.66
N LEU A 163 -14.00 2.22 2.10
CA LEU A 163 -12.97 2.91 1.31
C LEU A 163 -13.55 3.50 0.02
N GLU A 164 -14.45 2.80 -0.67
CA GLU A 164 -15.05 3.29 -1.90
C GLU A 164 -15.93 4.51 -1.66
N VAL A 165 -16.79 4.49 -0.63
CA VAL A 165 -17.60 5.64 -0.22
C VAL A 165 -16.73 6.82 0.19
N ALA A 166 -15.72 6.57 1.02
CA ALA A 166 -14.80 7.61 1.47
C ALA A 166 -14.09 8.29 0.29
N ALA A 167 -13.64 7.53 -0.71
CA ALA A 167 -12.98 8.09 -1.88
C ALA A 167 -13.95 8.80 -2.84
N THR A 168 -15.12 8.22 -3.10
CA THR A 168 -16.01 8.66 -4.19
C THR A 168 -17.08 9.65 -3.78
N LEU A 169 -17.51 9.64 -2.52
CA LEU A 169 -18.58 10.51 -2.00
C LEU A 169 -18.02 11.55 -1.02
N ASP A 170 -17.20 11.11 -0.08
CA ASP A 170 -16.64 12.00 0.94
C ASP A 170 -15.41 12.78 0.45
N GLY A 171 -14.89 12.43 -0.73
CA GLY A 171 -13.72 13.09 -1.31
C GLY A 171 -12.47 12.92 -0.43
N VAL A 172 -12.28 11.75 0.19
CA VAL A 172 -11.12 11.50 1.06
C VAL A 172 -9.95 10.99 0.24
N ASN A 173 -8.79 11.63 0.43
CA ASN A 173 -7.52 11.14 -0.10
C ASN A 173 -7.00 9.98 0.77
N LEU A 174 -7.36 8.76 0.37
CA LEU A 174 -6.96 7.53 1.06
C LEU A 174 -5.45 7.36 1.15
N LYS A 175 -4.67 7.91 0.19
CA LYS A 175 -3.21 7.86 0.19
C LYS A 175 -2.59 8.72 1.28
N ASN A 176 -3.33 9.59 1.96
CA ASN A 176 -2.80 10.41 3.05
C ASN A 176 -3.45 10.09 4.41
N CYS A 177 -4.41 9.15 4.43
CA CYS A 177 -5.16 8.81 5.63
C CYS A 177 -4.58 7.59 6.37
N LEU A 178 -4.25 7.77 7.64
CA LEU A 178 -3.75 6.68 8.51
C LEU A 178 -4.80 5.59 8.75
N TRP A 179 -6.07 5.98 8.91
CA TRP A 179 -7.16 5.02 9.06
C TRP A 179 -7.33 4.18 7.78
N ALA A 180 -7.14 4.78 6.61
CA ALA A 180 -7.24 4.08 5.34
C ALA A 180 -6.09 3.09 5.16
N GLU A 181 -4.86 3.46 5.57
CA GLU A 181 -3.72 2.54 5.61
C GLU A 181 -4.00 1.32 6.50
N LEU A 182 -4.60 1.49 7.69
CA LEU A 182 -4.98 0.37 8.56
C LEU A 182 -6.02 -0.54 7.90
N VAL A 183 -7.05 0.04 7.27
CA VAL A 183 -8.09 -0.72 6.57
C VAL A 183 -7.51 -1.47 5.38
N LEU A 184 -6.64 -0.84 4.59
CA LEU A 184 -5.97 -1.47 3.45
C LEU A 184 -5.03 -2.59 3.87
N ARG A 185 -4.28 -2.42 4.97
CA ARG A 185 -3.47 -3.51 5.56
C ARG A 185 -4.34 -4.65 6.06
N ARG A 186 -5.52 -4.36 6.62
CA ARG A 186 -6.49 -5.37 7.05
C ARG A 186 -7.03 -6.16 5.87
N ILE A 187 -7.39 -5.50 4.77
CA ILE A 187 -7.80 -6.18 3.52
C ILE A 187 -6.66 -7.07 3.03
N GLN A 188 -5.45 -6.55 2.87
CA GLN A 188 -4.30 -7.34 2.41
C GLN A 188 -4.03 -8.57 3.29
N LEU A 189 -4.13 -8.43 4.62
CA LEU A 189 -4.02 -9.56 5.55
C LEU A 189 -5.12 -10.61 5.33
N GLN A 190 -6.36 -10.20 5.08
CA GLN A 190 -7.45 -11.15 4.80
C GLN A 190 -7.20 -11.93 3.51
N GLU A 191 -6.68 -11.26 2.49
CA GLU A 191 -6.37 -11.90 1.22
C GLU A 191 -5.22 -12.87 1.32
N GLU A 192 -4.16 -12.50 2.04
CA GLU A 192 -3.04 -13.40 2.31
C GLU A 192 -3.49 -14.58 3.17
N ALA A 193 -4.34 -14.35 4.17
CA ALA A 193 -4.79 -15.42 5.05
C ALA A 193 -5.50 -16.56 4.30
N VAL A 194 -6.16 -16.26 3.18
CA VAL A 194 -6.89 -17.24 2.36
C VAL A 194 -6.11 -17.67 1.10
N SER A 195 -4.92 -17.13 0.85
CA SER A 195 -4.21 -17.33 -0.43
C SER A 195 -3.69 -18.75 -0.61
N GLU A 196 -3.28 -19.42 0.49
CA GLU A 196 -2.81 -20.81 0.48
C GLU A 196 -3.96 -21.83 0.61
N ASP A 197 -4.88 -21.59 1.56
CA ASP A 197 -6.04 -22.44 1.83
C ASP A 197 -7.26 -21.60 2.22
N GLY A 198 -8.16 -21.40 1.26
CA GLY A 198 -9.41 -20.66 1.46
C GLY A 198 -10.37 -21.30 2.46
N ALA A 199 -10.24 -22.59 2.77
CA ALA A 199 -11.06 -23.28 3.77
C ALA A 199 -10.49 -23.12 5.19
N ASN A 200 -9.19 -22.88 5.33
CA ASN A 200 -8.51 -22.74 6.62
C ASN A 200 -7.65 -21.46 6.68
N PRO A 201 -8.27 -20.26 6.78
CA PRO A 201 -7.53 -19.02 6.72
C PRO A 201 -6.50 -18.87 7.85
N SER A 202 -5.24 -18.54 7.52
CA SER A 202 -4.16 -18.35 8.49
C SER A 202 -3.89 -16.87 8.78
N TYR A 203 -4.07 -16.46 10.03
CA TYR A 203 -3.74 -15.10 10.49
C TYR A 203 -2.42 -15.04 11.26
N GLU A 204 -1.53 -16.00 11.00
CA GLU A 204 -0.18 -15.96 11.54
C GLU A 204 0.54 -14.68 11.07
N GLY A 205 1.22 -13.99 11.97
CA GLY A 205 1.88 -12.73 11.65
C GLY A 205 0.95 -11.52 11.45
N ALA A 206 -0.35 -11.60 11.77
CA ALA A 206 -1.28 -10.47 11.64
C ALA A 206 -0.78 -9.16 12.28
N SER A 207 -0.03 -9.22 13.39
CA SER A 207 0.58 -8.03 14.01
C SER A 207 1.62 -7.35 13.13
N HIS A 208 2.34 -8.12 12.30
CA HIS A 208 3.32 -7.58 11.35
C HIS A 208 2.62 -6.88 10.18
N TRP A 209 1.54 -7.47 9.66
CA TRP A 209 0.71 -6.86 8.62
C TRP A 209 0.09 -5.55 9.09
N MET A 210 -0.52 -5.54 10.27
CA MET A 210 -1.17 -4.35 10.80
C MET A 210 -0.20 -3.27 11.27
N GLY A 211 1.08 -3.62 11.49
CA GLY A 211 2.08 -2.70 12.05
C GLY A 211 1.79 -2.26 13.48
N THR A 212 0.78 -2.84 14.14
CA THR A 212 0.42 -2.53 15.51
C THR A 212 1.29 -3.35 16.46
N GLY A 213 2.06 -2.66 17.31
CA GLY A 213 2.93 -3.30 18.30
C GLY A 213 2.17 -3.97 19.46
N GLU A 214 0.85 -3.79 19.51
CA GLU A 214 -0.04 -4.38 20.51
C GLU A 214 -0.08 -5.91 20.34
N ARG A 215 0.34 -6.60 21.41
CA ARG A 215 0.25 -8.05 21.46
C ARG A 215 -1.06 -8.49 22.10
N LYS A 216 -1.55 -9.63 21.62
CA LYS A 216 -2.64 -10.39 22.26
C LYS A 216 -2.33 -10.58 23.74
N GLY A 217 -3.28 -10.24 24.61
CA GLY A 217 -3.19 -10.41 26.07
C GLY A 217 -2.74 -9.20 26.87
N GLY A 218 -2.57 -8.02 26.26
CA GLY A 218 -2.33 -6.76 27.01
C GLY A 218 -0.99 -6.67 27.75
N ALA A 219 -0.04 -7.56 27.46
CA ALA A 219 1.26 -7.58 28.12
C ALA A 219 2.12 -6.37 27.71
N LEU A 220 2.44 -5.51 28.67
CA LEU A 220 3.33 -4.36 28.51
C LEU A 220 4.80 -4.81 28.62
N ILE A 221 5.39 -5.19 27.49
CA ILE A 221 6.81 -5.56 27.40
C ILE A 221 7.55 -4.46 26.64
N ALA A 222 8.66 -3.97 27.20
CA ALA A 222 9.49 -2.96 26.55
C ALA A 222 9.97 -3.43 25.15
N PRO A 223 9.80 -2.61 24.08
CA PRO A 223 10.23 -2.98 22.74
C PRO A 223 11.72 -3.32 22.64
N SER A 224 12.58 -2.62 23.38
CA SER A 224 14.02 -2.87 23.44
C SER A 224 14.36 -4.24 24.01
N LEU A 225 13.73 -4.62 25.13
CA LEU A 225 13.89 -5.94 25.73
C LEU A 225 13.40 -7.03 24.79
N ARG A 226 12.28 -6.81 24.09
CA ARG A 226 11.77 -7.74 23.09
C ARG A 226 12.75 -7.94 21.93
N ALA A 227 13.29 -6.85 21.39
CA ALA A 227 14.27 -6.91 20.31
C ALA A 227 15.54 -7.67 20.74
N PHE A 228 16.01 -7.43 21.96
CA PHE A 228 17.12 -8.18 22.56
C PHE A 228 16.82 -9.68 22.65
N VAL A 229 15.69 -10.07 23.25
CA VAL A 229 15.29 -11.49 23.41
C VAL A 229 15.10 -12.16 22.06
N ALA A 230 14.44 -11.52 21.09
CA ALA A 230 14.29 -12.05 19.74
C ALA A 230 15.66 -12.25 19.06
N GLY A 231 16.59 -11.31 19.26
CA GLY A 231 17.96 -11.41 18.76
C GLY A 231 18.77 -12.54 19.40
N GLU A 232 18.58 -12.82 20.70
CA GLU A 232 19.17 -13.98 21.38
C GLU A 232 18.58 -15.29 20.84
N LEU A 233 17.25 -15.41 20.75
CA LEU A 233 16.58 -16.61 20.22
C LEU A 233 16.98 -16.91 18.76
N SER A 234 17.11 -15.88 17.92
CA SER A 234 17.57 -16.06 16.54
C SER A 234 19.04 -16.54 16.49
N ARG A 235 19.90 -16.03 17.38
CA ARG A 235 21.30 -16.49 17.50
C ARG A 235 21.37 -17.94 17.96
N GLU A 236 20.58 -18.32 18.95
CA GLU A 236 20.48 -19.71 19.42
C GLU A 236 19.99 -20.66 18.32
N ALA A 237 18.95 -20.28 17.59
CA ALA A 237 18.43 -21.06 16.47
C ALA A 237 19.49 -21.25 15.37
N ALA A 238 20.27 -20.21 15.04
CA ALA A 238 21.37 -20.31 14.09
C ALA A 238 22.46 -21.28 14.58
N VAL A 239 22.85 -21.20 15.86
CA VAL A 239 23.81 -22.13 16.48
C VAL A 239 23.30 -23.57 16.43
N LEU A 240 22.00 -23.81 16.68
CA LEU A 240 21.40 -25.14 16.61
C LEU A 240 21.39 -25.69 15.19
N LYS A 241 21.09 -24.87 14.17
CA LYS A 241 21.18 -25.26 12.76
C LYS A 241 22.61 -25.66 12.38
N GLU A 242 23.61 -24.87 12.77
CA GLU A 242 25.01 -25.18 12.51
C GLU A 242 25.47 -26.46 13.24
N LYS A 243 25.04 -26.65 14.49
CA LYS A 243 25.30 -27.90 15.23
C LYS A 243 24.68 -29.12 14.56
N ARG A 244 23.46 -29.01 14.03
CA ARG A 244 22.81 -30.10 13.27
C ARG A 244 23.59 -30.42 12.01
N LYS A 245 23.92 -29.40 11.21
CA LYS A 245 24.75 -29.54 9.99
C LYS A 245 26.11 -30.18 10.27
N ALA A 246 26.77 -29.79 11.37
CA ALA A 246 28.05 -30.35 11.79
C ALA A 246 27.95 -31.82 12.28
N ARG A 247 26.81 -32.23 12.85
CA ARG A 247 26.57 -33.65 13.21
C ARG A 247 26.32 -34.48 11.96
N GLU A 248 25.51 -33.97 11.03
CA GLU A 248 25.20 -34.63 9.76
C GLU A 248 26.47 -34.81 8.91
N SER A 249 27.35 -33.80 8.83
CA SER A 249 28.62 -33.93 8.11
C SER A 249 29.58 -34.96 8.73
N LYS A 250 29.62 -35.06 10.07
CA LYS A 250 30.41 -36.08 10.77
C LYS A 250 29.88 -37.51 10.55
N LEU A 251 28.56 -37.67 10.48
CA LEU A 251 27.93 -38.95 10.17
C LEU A 251 28.20 -39.35 8.71
N ALA A 252 28.09 -38.41 7.77
CA ALA A 252 28.41 -38.64 6.36
C ALA A 252 29.89 -39.01 6.15
N ALA A 253 30.81 -38.35 6.85
CA ALA A 253 32.24 -38.66 6.78
C ALA A 253 32.59 -40.05 7.34
N ARG A 254 31.82 -40.55 8.31
CA ARG A 254 32.00 -41.91 8.87
C ARG A 254 31.36 -43.01 8.03
N GLY A 255 30.32 -42.70 7.24
CA GLY A 255 29.67 -43.64 6.32
C GLY A 255 30.46 -43.95 5.04
N GLY A 256 31.47 -43.15 4.68
CA GLY A 256 32.28 -43.34 3.46
C GLY A 256 33.47 -44.29 3.58
N GLY A 257 33.76 -44.84 4.77
CA GLY A 257 34.98 -45.63 5.02
C GLY A 257 34.84 -47.16 4.90
N GLY A 258 33.65 -47.68 4.56
CA GLY A 258 33.33 -49.11 4.60
C GLY A 258 33.30 -49.82 3.25
N GLY A 259 34.17 -49.44 2.30
CA GLY A 259 34.31 -50.11 1.00
C GLY A 259 35.21 -51.35 1.07
N GLY A 260 34.76 -52.39 1.77
CA GLY A 260 35.43 -53.70 1.85
C GLY A 260 34.56 -54.82 1.31
N GLY A 261 34.79 -55.18 0.04
CA GLY A 261 34.56 -56.48 -0.60
C GLY A 261 33.35 -57.35 -0.23
N GLY A 262 32.37 -57.46 -1.14
CA GLY A 262 31.36 -58.50 -1.09
C GLY A 262 30.64 -58.69 -2.43
N ARG A 263 31.20 -59.51 -3.31
CA ARG A 263 30.52 -60.02 -4.52
C ARG A 263 29.28 -60.83 -4.09
N GLY A 264 28.09 -60.43 -4.53
CA GLY A 264 26.86 -61.18 -4.33
C GLY A 264 25.88 -60.97 -5.48
N ARG A 265 25.90 -61.89 -6.45
CA ARG A 265 24.88 -62.05 -7.50
C ARG A 265 23.53 -62.47 -6.86
N GLY A 266 22.43 -61.90 -7.34
CA GLY A 266 21.05 -62.39 -7.14
C GLY A 266 20.07 -61.29 -7.51
N ARG A 267 19.62 -61.16 -8.76
CA ARG A 267 18.62 -61.96 -9.48
C ARG A 267 17.25 -61.99 -8.76
N GLY A 268 16.31 -61.26 -9.34
CA GLY A 268 14.89 -61.65 -9.40
C GLY A 268 13.96 -60.87 -8.47
N GLY A 269 12.95 -60.23 -9.05
CA GLY A 269 11.81 -59.72 -8.27
C GLY A 269 11.00 -58.62 -8.94
N ARG A 270 10.57 -58.82 -10.19
CA ARG A 270 9.41 -58.08 -10.73
C ARG A 270 8.19 -58.49 -9.90
N GLY A 271 7.60 -57.55 -9.17
CA GLY A 271 6.29 -57.68 -8.54
C GLY A 271 5.43 -56.50 -8.97
N ARG A 272 4.83 -56.63 -10.16
CA ARG A 272 3.69 -55.83 -10.61
C ARG A 272 2.49 -56.30 -9.77
N GLY A 273 1.89 -55.40 -9.02
CA GLY A 273 0.64 -55.64 -8.30
C GLY A 273 -0.30 -54.49 -8.58
N ASP A 274 -1.00 -54.59 -9.71
CA ASP A 274 -2.22 -53.84 -9.99
C ASP A 274 -3.29 -54.28 -8.98
N ALA A 275 -3.91 -53.32 -8.27
CA ALA A 275 -5.15 -53.54 -7.54
C ALA A 275 -5.90 -52.22 -7.39
N GLU A 276 -6.82 -51.98 -8.31
CA GLU A 276 -7.99 -51.11 -8.21
C GLU A 276 -9.24 -52.03 -8.34
N PRO A 277 -10.48 -51.57 -8.08
CA PRO A 277 -11.15 -51.29 -6.81
C PRO A 277 -12.27 -52.33 -6.50
N PRO A 278 -13.17 -52.07 -5.53
CA PRO A 278 -14.56 -51.95 -6.00
C PRO A 278 -15.42 -50.88 -5.29
N ALA A 279 -16.22 -50.24 -6.14
CA ALA A 279 -17.67 -50.00 -6.05
C ALA A 279 -18.29 -49.36 -4.79
N ALA A 280 -18.80 -48.15 -5.02
CA ALA A 280 -20.17 -47.70 -4.75
C ALA A 280 -21.04 -48.57 -3.83
N GLY A 281 -21.45 -47.98 -2.71
CA GLY A 281 -22.55 -48.43 -1.87
C GLY A 281 -23.40 -47.23 -1.45
N GLN A 282 -24.57 -47.15 -2.09
CA GLN A 282 -25.88 -46.58 -1.69
C GLN A 282 -25.93 -45.27 -0.89
#